data_AF-A0A2U8E3Q2-F1
#
_entry.id   AF-A0A2U8E3Q2-F1
#
_cell.length_a   1.000
_cell.length_b   1.000
_cell.length_c   1.000
_cell.angle_alpha   90.00
_cell.angle_beta   90.00
_cell.angle_gamma   90.00
#
_symmetry.space_group_name_H-M   'P 1'
#
loop_
_entity.id
_entity.type
_entity.pdbx_description
1 polymer ?
#
loop_
_entity_poly.entity_id
_entity_poly.type
_entity_poly.pdbx_seq_one_letter_code
_entity_poly.pdbx_strand_id
1 'polypeptide(L)'
;MSNDSATLTQPEVKSERAKAIEYLRSDYLKSGDTVYVILRHVSQSGMSRFVDLYVVKNGRPLRITWTVATALAMRYNRKHESLHVGGCGFDAAHSVVYDLAWTLFGDANALSHSWL
;
A
#
# COMPACT_ATOMS: atom_id res chain seq x y z
N MET A 1 -27.85 16.28 -12.08
CA MET A 1 -27.01 15.07 -12.16
C MET A 1 -26.67 14.69 -10.73
N SER A 2 -27.41 13.74 -10.16
CA SER A 2 -27.32 13.37 -8.75
C SER A 2 -25.94 12.83 -8.42
N ASN A 3 -25.32 13.40 -7.38
CA ASN A 3 -24.00 13.01 -6.90
C ASN A 3 -24.17 11.86 -5.90
N ASP A 4 -24.45 10.65 -6.40
CA ASP A 4 -24.50 9.42 -5.59
C ASP A 4 -23.07 8.97 -5.24
N SER A 5 -22.43 9.70 -4.33
CA SER A 5 -21.23 9.22 -3.64
C SER A 5 -21.67 8.46 -2.39
N ALA A 6 -22.12 7.22 -2.57
CA ALA A 6 -22.46 6.34 -1.46
C ALA A 6 -21.22 6.17 -0.55
N THR A 7 -21.30 6.71 0.66
CA THR A 7 -20.26 6.54 1.68
C THR A 7 -20.47 5.18 2.34
N LEU A 8 -19.47 4.30 2.24
CA LEU A 8 -19.53 2.96 2.85
C LEU A 8 -19.77 3.05 4.35
N THR A 9 -20.57 2.12 4.88
CA THR A 9 -20.80 1.99 6.32
C THR A 9 -19.55 1.41 7.01
N GLN A 10 -19.35 1.68 8.31
CA GLN A 10 -18.23 1.13 9.09
C GLN A 10 -18.05 -0.41 8.98
N PRO A 11 -19.11 -1.24 9.04
CA PRO A 11 -18.94 -2.70 8.88
C PRO A 11 -18.50 -3.09 7.47
N GLU A 12 -18.97 -2.42 6.42
CA GLU A 12 -18.54 -2.68 5.04
C GLU A 12 -17.07 -2.32 4.84
N VAL A 13 -16.60 -1.19 5.36
CA VAL A 13 -15.18 -0.80 5.31
C VAL A 13 -14.29 -1.85 5.99
N LYS A 14 -14.71 -2.37 7.14
CA LYS A 14 -13.99 -3.45 7.84
C LYS A 14 -13.94 -4.73 6.99
N SER A 15 -15.04 -5.05 6.33
CA SER A 15 -15.14 -6.20 5.41
C SER A 15 -14.19 -6.05 4.22
N GLU A 16 -14.15 -4.89 3.57
CA GLU A 16 -13.26 -4.63 2.43
C GLU A 16 -11.79 -4.65 2.83
N ARG A 17 -11.45 -4.12 4.02
CA ARG A 17 -10.09 -4.23 4.55
C ARG A 17 -9.68 -5.68 4.78
N ALA A 18 -10.54 -6.50 5.37
CA ALA A 18 -10.26 -7.92 5.59
C ALA A 18 -10.07 -8.68 4.27
N LYS A 19 -10.91 -8.41 3.26
CA LYS A 19 -10.74 -8.98 1.92
C LYS A 19 -9.42 -8.55 1.27
N ALA A 20 -9.02 -7.28 1.41
CA ALA A 20 -7.76 -6.79 0.86
C ALA A 20 -6.54 -7.47 1.52
N ILE A 21 -6.57 -7.66 2.85
CA ILE A 21 -5.54 -8.38 3.59
C ILE A 21 -5.43 -9.83 3.11
N GLU A 22 -6.57 -10.53 3.02
CA GLU A 22 -6.60 -11.91 2.56
C GLU A 22 -6.07 -12.02 1.14
N TYR A 23 -6.58 -11.19 0.21
CA TYR A 23 -6.17 -11.18 -1.19
C TYR A 23 -4.66 -10.94 -1.38
N LEU A 24 -4.08 -10.01 -0.62
CA LEU A 24 -2.63 -9.79 -0.66
C LEU A 24 -1.85 -11.01 -0.18
N ARG A 25 -2.31 -11.65 0.90
CA ARG A 25 -1.66 -12.80 1.52
C ARG A 25 -1.80 -14.09 0.70
N SER A 26 -2.94 -14.32 0.06
CA SER A 26 -3.20 -15.51 -0.76
C SER A 26 -2.51 -15.41 -2.12
N ASP A 27 -2.65 -14.26 -2.79
CA ASP A 27 -2.39 -14.17 -4.23
C ASP A 27 -1.12 -13.40 -4.59
N TYR A 28 -0.56 -12.58 -3.70
CA TYR A 28 0.55 -11.66 -4.05
C TYR A 28 1.80 -11.79 -3.18
N LEU A 29 1.67 -12.01 -1.88
CA LEU A 29 2.77 -11.87 -0.94
C LEU A 29 2.89 -13.10 -0.05
N LYS A 30 4.11 -13.61 0.09
CA LYS A 30 4.50 -14.55 1.14
C LYS A 30 5.65 -13.97 1.96
N SER A 31 5.86 -14.54 3.16
CA SER A 31 7.03 -14.18 3.96
C SER A 31 8.33 -14.44 3.17
N GLY A 32 9.26 -13.48 3.22
CA GLY A 32 10.51 -13.44 2.47
C GLY A 32 10.43 -12.68 1.13
N ASP A 33 9.25 -12.28 0.67
CA ASP A 33 9.14 -11.52 -0.58
C ASP A 33 9.67 -10.08 -0.46
N THR A 34 10.06 -9.50 -1.60
CA THR A 34 10.44 -8.10 -1.73
C THR A 34 9.33 -7.29 -2.39
N VAL A 35 8.95 -6.19 -1.73
CA VAL A 35 8.06 -5.17 -2.30
C VAL A 35 8.91 -4.07 -2.93
N TYR A 36 8.70 -3.85 -4.22
CA TYR A 36 9.38 -2.82 -4.98
C TYR A 36 8.59 -1.51 -4.90
N VAL A 37 9.27 -0.42 -4.62
CA VAL A 37 8.65 0.88 -4.35
C VAL A 37 9.22 1.93 -5.30
N ILE A 38 8.33 2.65 -5.97
CA ILE A 38 8.68 3.75 -6.87
C ILE A 38 8.17 5.05 -6.28
N LEU A 39 9.04 6.05 -6.15
CA LEU A 39 8.64 7.40 -5.75
C LEU A 39 8.02 8.14 -6.94
N ARG A 40 6.72 8.44 -6.86
CA ARG A 40 5.97 9.13 -7.93
C ARG A 40 5.98 10.64 -7.79
N HIS A 41 5.90 11.14 -6.56
CA HIS A 41 5.87 12.57 -6.28
C HIS A 41 6.29 12.85 -4.83
N VAL A 42 6.76 14.07 -4.60
CA VAL A 42 7.00 14.64 -3.26
C VAL A 42 6.32 15.99 -3.21
N SER A 43 5.59 16.27 -2.13
CA SER A 43 4.95 17.58 -1.97
C SER A 43 5.97 18.70 -1.95
N GLN A 44 5.58 19.92 -2.33
CA GLN A 44 6.46 21.09 -2.33
C GLN A 44 7.15 21.34 -0.98
N SER A 45 6.46 21.07 0.13
CA SER A 45 7.01 21.19 1.49
C SER A 45 7.98 20.07 1.89
N GLY A 46 8.12 19.02 1.09
CA GLY A 46 8.86 17.80 1.45
C GLY A 46 8.17 16.89 2.48
N MET A 47 7.02 17.31 3.02
CA MET A 47 6.30 16.64 4.12
C MET A 47 5.42 15.47 3.67
N SER A 48 5.38 15.14 2.38
CA SER A 48 4.61 14.01 1.87
C SER A 48 5.29 13.39 0.68
N ARG A 49 5.32 12.07 0.65
CA ARG A 49 5.80 11.25 -0.45
C ARG A 49 4.64 10.45 -1.01
N PHE A 50 4.65 10.26 -2.31
CA PHE A 50 3.63 9.52 -3.05
C PHE A 50 4.32 8.34 -3.69
N VAL A 51 4.03 7.14 -3.20
CA VAL A 51 4.76 5.93 -3.57
C VAL A 51 3.86 4.91 -4.24
N ASP A 52 4.40 4.20 -5.22
CA ASP A 52 3.72 3.14 -5.95
C ASP A 52 4.40 1.81 -5.64
N LEU A 53 3.62 0.76 -5.36
CA LEU A 53 4.09 -0.52 -4.85
C LEU A 53 3.83 -1.64 -5.84
N TYR A 54 4.87 -2.45 -6.04
CA TYR A 54 4.88 -3.57 -6.96
C TYR A 54 5.44 -4.83 -6.30
N VAL A 55 4.98 -5.97 -6.79
CA VAL A 55 5.61 -7.28 -6.58
C VAL A 55 5.98 -7.87 -7.93
N VAL A 56 6.97 -8.76 -7.96
CA VAL A 56 7.32 -9.49 -9.18
C VAL A 56 6.84 -10.92 -9.03
N LYS A 57 5.87 -11.33 -9.86
CA LYS A 57 5.42 -12.72 -9.96
C LYS A 57 5.60 -13.23 -11.38
N ASN A 58 6.15 -14.45 -11.49
CA ASN A 58 6.39 -15.09 -12.78
C ASN A 58 7.14 -14.17 -13.78
N GLY A 59 8.13 -13.42 -13.28
CA GLY A 59 8.92 -12.48 -14.07
C GLY A 59 8.19 -11.21 -14.52
N ARG A 60 6.99 -10.94 -14.00
CA ARG A 60 6.19 -9.76 -14.36
C ARG A 60 5.93 -8.87 -13.15
N PRO A 61 6.11 -7.54 -13.27
CA PRO A 61 5.71 -6.61 -12.23
C PRO A 61 4.18 -6.53 -12.16
N LEU A 62 3.64 -6.69 -10.95
CA LEU A 62 2.22 -6.53 -10.65
C LEU A 62 2.07 -5.37 -9.66
N ARG A 63 1.23 -4.39 -10.00
CA ARG A 63 0.95 -3.24 -9.14
C ARG A 63 -0.04 -3.64 -8.06
N ILE A 64 0.30 -3.39 -6.79
CA ILE A 64 -0.54 -3.74 -5.62
C ILE A 64 -0.98 -2.54 -4.80
N THR A 65 -0.63 -1.32 -5.22
CA THR A 65 -0.79 -0.05 -4.49
C THR A 65 -2.19 0.21 -3.96
N TRP A 66 -3.23 -0.02 -4.77
CA TRP A 66 -4.62 0.19 -4.35
C TRP A 66 -5.01 -0.76 -3.21
N THR A 67 -4.72 -2.05 -3.39
CA THR A 67 -5.03 -3.07 -2.40
C THR A 67 -4.24 -2.84 -1.11
N VAL A 68 -2.98 -2.42 -1.20
CA VAL A 68 -2.16 -2.04 -0.03
C VAL A 68 -2.78 -0.84 0.69
N ALA A 69 -3.22 0.19 -0.03
CA ALA A 69 -3.89 1.34 0.56
C ALA A 69 -5.13 0.92 1.37
N THR A 70 -5.95 0.02 0.81
CA THR A 70 -7.13 -0.54 1.50
C THR A 70 -6.75 -1.37 2.73
N ALA A 71 -5.77 -2.27 2.60
CA ALA A 71 -5.33 -3.14 3.69
C ALA A 71 -4.77 -2.35 4.90
N LEU A 72 -4.00 -1.29 4.62
CA LEU A 72 -3.38 -0.42 5.62
C LEU A 72 -4.31 0.73 6.06
N ALA A 73 -5.51 0.85 5.49
CA ALA A 73 -6.40 2.00 5.68
C ALA A 73 -5.70 3.36 5.43
N MET A 74 -4.80 3.39 4.44
CA MET A 74 -4.05 4.57 4.04
C MET A 74 -4.69 5.26 2.84
N ARG A 75 -4.43 6.57 2.69
CA ARG A 75 -5.03 7.35 1.61
C ARG A 75 -4.40 7.01 0.26
N TYR A 76 -5.23 6.60 -0.69
CA TYR A 76 -4.85 6.51 -2.10
C TYR A 76 -4.97 7.87 -2.81
N ASN A 77 -3.91 8.32 -3.47
CA ASN A 77 -3.91 9.55 -4.27
C ASN A 77 -4.24 9.20 -5.73
N ARG A 78 -5.44 9.60 -6.19
CA ARG A 78 -5.91 9.37 -7.57
C ARG A 78 -5.22 10.23 -8.63
N LYS A 79 -4.56 11.34 -8.25
CA LYS A 79 -3.84 12.21 -9.21
C LYS A 79 -2.50 11.60 -9.61
N HIS A 80 -1.80 10.99 -8.65
CA HIS A 80 -0.50 10.38 -8.84
C HIS A 80 -0.56 8.86 -8.88
N GLU A 81 -1.76 8.28 -8.78
CA GLU A 81 -2.02 6.85 -8.78
C GLU A 81 -1.13 6.08 -7.79
N SER A 82 -1.01 6.61 -6.58
CA SER A 82 0.01 6.25 -5.60
C SER A 82 -0.53 6.25 -4.17
N LEU A 83 0.13 5.55 -3.27
CA LEU A 83 -0.08 5.64 -1.83
C LEU A 83 0.49 6.97 -1.27
N HIS A 84 -0.30 7.66 -0.46
CA HIS A 84 0.15 8.88 0.24
C HIS A 84 0.84 8.51 1.57
N VAL A 85 2.09 8.94 1.72
CA VAL A 85 2.91 8.74 2.94
C VAL A 85 3.28 10.12 3.50
N GLY A 86 2.73 10.45 4.67
CA GLY A 86 2.96 11.74 5.33
C GLY A 86 4.19 11.71 6.26
N GLY A 87 4.80 12.88 6.45
CA GLY A 87 5.96 13.08 7.33
C GLY A 87 7.31 13.07 6.61
N CYS A 88 8.36 13.38 7.36
CA CYS A 88 9.75 13.47 6.90
C CYS A 88 10.72 12.83 7.91
N GLY A 89 11.98 12.62 7.51
CA GLY A 89 13.03 12.08 8.38
C GLY A 89 13.09 10.55 8.50
N PHE A 90 12.31 9.83 7.70
CA PHE A 90 12.31 8.36 7.63
C PHE A 90 12.26 7.88 6.16
N ASP A 91 12.62 6.61 5.95
CA ASP A 91 12.46 5.93 4.66
C ASP A 91 11.00 5.53 4.45
N ALA A 92 10.37 6.14 3.44
CA ALA A 92 8.95 5.94 3.15
C ALA A 92 8.63 4.53 2.64
N ALA A 93 9.53 3.89 1.88
CA ALA A 93 9.33 2.52 1.41
C ALA A 93 9.41 1.56 2.59
N HIS A 94 10.41 1.72 3.45
CA HIS A 94 10.55 0.89 4.64
C HIS A 94 9.32 0.98 5.55
N SER A 95 8.87 2.20 5.86
CA SER A 95 7.71 2.41 6.74
C SER A 95 6.45 1.72 6.22
N VAL A 96 6.14 1.86 4.92
CA VAL A 96 4.94 1.23 4.34
C VAL A 96 5.06 -0.29 4.32
N VAL A 97 6.23 -0.82 3.95
CA VAL A 97 6.44 -2.27 3.87
C VAL A 97 6.48 -2.91 5.27
N TYR A 98 7.01 -2.20 6.27
CA TYR A 98 6.96 -2.60 7.67
C TYR A 98 5.51 -2.76 8.16
N ASP A 99 4.67 -1.76 7.93
CA ASP A 99 3.25 -1.80 8.32
C ASP A 99 2.49 -2.90 7.56
N LEU A 100 2.84 -3.11 6.28
CA LEU A 100 2.29 -4.20 5.48
C LEU A 100 2.68 -5.57 6.01
N ALA A 101 3.94 -5.78 6.37
CA ALA A 101 4.43 -7.05 6.90
C ALA A 101 3.74 -7.42 8.22
N TRP A 102 3.62 -6.44 9.14
CA TRP A 102 2.85 -6.61 10.37
C TRP A 102 1.38 -6.93 10.11
N THR A 103 0.74 -6.20 9.18
CA THR A 103 -0.68 -6.37 8.88
C THR A 103 -0.99 -7.74 8.28
N LEU A 104 -0.12 -8.26 7.40
CA LEU A 104 -0.36 -9.52 6.71
C LEU A 104 0.09 -10.75 7.51
N PHE A 105 1.20 -10.63 8.24
CA PHE A 105 1.91 -11.80 8.81
C PHE A 105 2.15 -11.72 10.31
N GLY A 106 1.94 -10.56 10.95
CA GLY A 106 2.27 -10.38 12.37
C GLY A 106 3.78 -10.37 12.64
N ASP A 107 4.61 -10.10 11.62
CA ASP A 107 6.06 -10.03 11.71
C ASP A 107 6.58 -8.93 10.77
N ALA A 108 7.26 -7.92 11.34
CA ALA A 108 7.86 -6.82 10.59
C ALA A 108 8.94 -7.24 9.59
N ASN A 109 9.60 -8.38 9.83
CA ASN A 109 10.67 -8.87 8.97
C ASN A 109 10.17 -9.82 7.87
N ALA A 110 8.86 -10.08 7.82
CA ALA A 110 8.28 -10.97 6.83
C ALA A 110 8.39 -10.44 5.40
N LEU A 111 8.58 -9.13 5.20
CA LEU A 111 8.77 -8.52 3.88
C LEU A 111 10.00 -7.64 3.86
N SER A 112 10.70 -7.65 2.73
CA SER A 112 11.76 -6.66 2.43
C SER A 112 11.25 -5.61 1.45
N HIS A 113 11.94 -4.48 1.36
CA HIS A 113 11.62 -3.42 0.40
C HIS A 113 12.84 -3.10 -0.48
N SER A 114 12.57 -2.60 -1.69
CA SER A 114 13.61 -2.11 -2.60
C SER A 114 13.09 -0.90 -3.39
N TRP A 115 13.89 0.15 -3.45
CA TRP A 115 13.61 1.32 -4.30
C TRP A 115 13.95 1.02 -5.76
N LEU A 116 13.07 1.42 -6.68
CA LEU A 116 13.28 1.38 -8.14
C LEU A 116 13.29 2.79 -8.75
#